data_AF-A0A2T4T6J8-F1
#
_entry.id   AF-A0A2T4T6J8-F1
#
_cell.length_a   1.000
_cell.length_b   1.000
_cell.length_c   1.000
_cell.angle_alpha   90.00
_cell.angle_beta   90.00
_cell.angle_gamma   90.00
#
_symmetry.space_group_name_H-M   'P 1'
#
loop_
_entity.id
_entity.type
_entity.pdbx_description
1 polymer ?
#
loop_
_entity_poly.entity_id
_entity_poly.type
_entity_poly.pdbx_seq_one_letter_code
_entity_poly.pdbx_strand_id
1 'polypeptide(L)'
;MYVETVDKGECFSTTMEFINGVYANKIEWAKYGFCPKNGLVGEVVKRTPSAYIVKKGEGIYVPMTRKGIKEITYEEYLAGQTNNVCNGLDERQKRINNLVDDFNAQTGYDWQHLPDMRMYFKQDVIQNITKLTCDFKRNIFLPDLEKSAVIYAVDMCLEYRHKSGRNLAPITIKDISNQVCDVYMELFNGQFLQSSKDKCFQLISDMVMKPNAQEIINEYYQQVDIRYNWS
;
A
#
# COMPACT_ATOMS: atom_id res chain seq x y z
N MET A 1 6.03 -17.59 18.24
CA MET A 1 5.02 -17.24 19.27
C MET A 1 3.68 -17.75 18.78
N TYR A 2 3.01 -18.59 19.57
CA TYR A 2 1.71 -19.18 19.19
C TYR A 2 0.57 -18.43 19.87
N VAL A 3 -0.54 -18.27 19.16
CA VAL A 3 -1.69 -17.50 19.64
C VAL A 3 -3.02 -18.11 19.25
N GLU A 4 -3.99 -17.95 20.13
CA GLU A 4 -5.42 -18.22 19.88
C GLU A 4 -6.15 -16.90 19.62
N THR A 5 -7.07 -16.89 18.66
CA THR A 5 -7.97 -15.76 18.42
C THR A 5 -9.07 -15.76 19.48
N VAL A 6 -9.11 -14.74 20.33
CA VAL A 6 -10.12 -14.59 21.38
C VAL A 6 -11.21 -13.59 21.00
N ASP A 7 -10.91 -12.65 20.11
CA ASP A 7 -11.88 -11.73 19.55
C ASP A 7 -11.65 -11.52 18.05
N LYS A 8 -12.53 -12.08 17.23
CA LYS A 8 -12.52 -11.92 15.78
C LYS A 8 -12.80 -10.48 15.31
N GLY A 9 -13.42 -9.63 16.14
CA GLY A 9 -13.68 -8.22 15.83
C GLY A 9 -12.42 -7.37 15.77
N GLU A 10 -11.35 -7.83 16.42
CA GLU A 10 -10.02 -7.21 16.41
C GLU A 10 -9.18 -7.65 15.20
N CYS A 11 -9.81 -8.27 14.20
CA CYS A 11 -9.19 -8.65 12.94
C CYS A 11 -9.22 -7.49 11.96
N PHE A 12 -8.07 -7.10 11.42
CA PHE A 12 -8.01 -6.13 10.34
C PHE A 12 -8.14 -6.86 8.99
N SER A 13 -9.37 -6.97 8.49
CA SER A 13 -9.69 -7.72 7.28
C SER A 13 -9.23 -7.04 5.98
N THR A 14 -8.88 -5.76 6.02
CA THR A 14 -8.50 -4.95 4.86
C THR A 14 -7.01 -4.60 4.83
N THR A 15 -6.17 -5.21 5.68
CA THR A 15 -4.73 -4.87 5.65
C THR A 15 -4.10 -5.28 4.34
N MET A 16 -3.10 -4.54 3.89
CA MET A 16 -2.35 -4.87 2.68
C MET A 16 -0.98 -5.45 3.00
N GLU A 17 -0.87 -6.10 4.16
CA GLU A 17 0.37 -6.77 4.56
C GLU A 17 0.65 -7.94 3.62
N PHE A 18 1.80 -7.88 2.95
CA PHE A 18 2.23 -8.89 1.99
C PHE A 18 3.28 -9.79 2.64
N ILE A 19 2.96 -11.08 2.74
CA ILE A 19 3.75 -12.09 3.45
C ILE A 19 3.96 -13.27 2.50
N ASN A 20 5.21 -13.53 2.13
CA ASN A 20 5.59 -14.68 1.31
C ASN A 20 4.75 -14.83 0.02
N GLY A 21 4.50 -13.73 -0.69
CA GLY A 21 3.73 -13.78 -1.94
C GLY A 21 2.21 -13.63 -1.78
N VAL A 22 1.71 -13.51 -0.55
CA VAL A 22 0.28 -13.61 -0.23
C VAL A 22 -0.16 -12.43 0.64
N TYR A 23 -1.33 -11.85 0.35
CA TYR A 23 -1.87 -10.76 1.16
C TYR A 23 -2.61 -11.26 2.39
N ALA A 24 -2.43 -10.56 3.52
CA ALA A 24 -3.12 -10.84 4.77
C ALA A 24 -4.50 -10.11 4.82
N ASN A 25 -5.42 -10.48 3.94
CA ASN A 25 -6.72 -9.81 3.82
C ASN A 25 -7.89 -10.72 3.41
N LYS A 26 -9.10 -10.17 3.53
CA LYS A 26 -10.36 -10.86 3.21
C LYS A 26 -10.43 -11.39 1.78
N ILE A 27 -9.81 -10.69 0.82
CA ILE A 27 -9.83 -11.07 -0.60
C ILE A 27 -9.06 -12.38 -0.78
N GLU A 28 -7.89 -12.48 -0.16
CA GLU A 28 -7.07 -13.67 -0.21
C GLU A 28 -7.72 -14.83 0.55
N TRP A 29 -8.29 -14.56 1.73
CA TRP A 29 -8.99 -15.56 2.53
C TRP A 29 -10.19 -16.15 1.79
N ALA A 30 -10.91 -15.35 1.01
CA ALA A 30 -12.06 -15.80 0.24
C ALA A 30 -11.70 -16.89 -0.77
N LYS A 31 -10.47 -16.88 -1.32
CA LYS A 31 -9.98 -17.94 -2.23
C LYS A 31 -9.93 -19.31 -1.56
N TYR A 32 -9.74 -19.33 -0.25
CA TYR A 32 -9.69 -20.54 0.59
C TYR A 32 -11.01 -20.81 1.33
N GLY A 33 -12.04 -19.97 1.13
CA GLY A 33 -13.25 -20.02 1.96
C GLY A 33 -12.95 -19.77 3.45
N PHE A 34 -11.88 -19.04 3.76
CA PHE A 34 -11.48 -18.78 5.14
C PHE A 34 -12.20 -17.54 5.70
N CYS A 35 -12.59 -17.62 6.98
CA CYS A 35 -13.07 -16.48 7.74
C CYS A 35 -12.54 -16.55 9.18
N PRO A 36 -11.99 -15.46 9.74
CA PRO A 36 -11.56 -15.41 11.13
C PRO A 36 -12.71 -15.74 12.09
N LYS A 37 -12.43 -16.56 13.10
CA LYS A 37 -13.34 -16.97 14.18
C LYS A 37 -12.57 -17.03 15.50
N ASN A 38 -13.30 -16.98 16.59
CA ASN A 38 -12.72 -17.24 17.91
C ASN A 38 -12.33 -18.71 18.01
N GLY A 39 -11.29 -19.02 18.79
CA GLY A 39 -10.76 -20.37 18.96
C GLY A 39 -9.79 -20.83 17.87
N LEU A 40 -9.58 -20.02 16.82
CA LEU A 40 -8.58 -20.31 15.79
C LEU A 40 -7.17 -20.13 16.36
N VAL A 41 -6.27 -21.07 16.10
CA VAL A 41 -4.87 -21.00 16.59
C VAL A 41 -3.91 -20.70 15.44
N GLY A 42 -2.76 -20.10 15.74
CA GLY A 42 -1.77 -19.81 14.72
C GLY A 42 -0.43 -19.33 15.25
N GLU A 43 0.51 -19.18 14.33
CA GLU A 43 1.84 -18.67 14.63
C GLU A 43 1.95 -17.21 14.22
N VAL A 44 2.48 -16.36 15.09
CA VAL A 44 2.82 -14.98 14.70
C VAL A 44 4.08 -14.98 13.85
N VAL A 45 3.93 -14.60 12.58
CA VAL A 45 5.01 -14.56 11.58
C VAL A 45 5.57 -13.16 11.37
N LYS A 46 4.81 -12.11 11.73
CA LYS A 46 5.24 -10.72 11.64
C LYS A 46 4.55 -9.86 12.69
N ARG A 47 5.24 -8.84 13.19
CA ARG A 47 4.64 -7.77 14.00
C ARG A 47 4.70 -6.47 13.22
N THR A 48 3.63 -5.70 13.32
CA THR A 48 3.50 -4.35 12.78
C THR A 48 3.19 -3.40 13.93
N PRO A 49 3.43 -2.08 13.79
CA PRO A 49 3.03 -1.08 14.78
C PRO A 49 1.61 -1.22 15.35
N SER A 50 0.65 -1.70 14.56
CA SER A 50 -0.77 -1.77 14.93
C SER A 50 -1.31 -3.21 15.08
N ALA A 51 -0.61 -4.23 14.60
CA ALA A 51 -1.13 -5.61 14.54
C ALA A 51 -0.05 -6.70 14.53
N TYR A 52 -0.47 -7.90 14.88
CA TYR A 52 0.26 -9.16 14.78
C TYR A 52 -0.28 -9.94 13.58
N ILE A 53 0.61 -10.36 12.68
CA ILE A 53 0.23 -11.17 11.53
C ILE A 53 0.35 -12.63 11.93
N VAL A 54 -0.80 -13.30 12.02
CA VAL A 54 -0.92 -14.68 12.48
C VAL A 54 -1.13 -15.61 11.28
N LYS A 55 -0.20 -16.53 11.04
CA LYS A 55 -0.37 -17.62 10.08
C LYS A 55 -1.29 -18.67 10.68
N LYS A 56 -2.47 -18.85 10.08
CA LYS A 56 -3.49 -19.83 10.50
C LYS A 56 -3.47 -21.11 9.65
N GLY A 57 -2.85 -21.05 8.49
CA GLY A 57 -2.72 -22.16 7.55
C GLY A 57 -1.77 -21.82 6.41
N GLU A 58 -1.65 -22.70 5.44
CA GLU A 58 -0.91 -22.41 4.21
C GLU A 58 -1.64 -21.31 3.42
N GLY A 59 -0.93 -20.22 3.09
CA GLY A 59 -1.52 -19.07 2.41
C GLY A 59 -2.50 -18.23 3.24
N ILE A 60 -2.78 -18.57 4.50
CA ILE A 60 -3.76 -17.84 5.33
C ILE A 60 -3.03 -17.05 6.42
N TYR A 61 -2.93 -15.74 6.20
CA TYR A 61 -2.34 -14.78 7.12
C TYR A 61 -3.42 -13.83 7.64
N VAL A 62 -3.57 -13.76 8.96
CA VAL A 62 -4.64 -13.01 9.64
C VAL A 62 -4.03 -11.93 10.54
N PRO A 63 -4.18 -10.64 10.20
CA PRO A 63 -3.76 -9.53 11.03
C PRO A 63 -4.73 -9.34 12.20
N MET A 64 -4.19 -9.35 13.42
CA MET A 64 -4.95 -9.18 14.66
C MET A 64 -4.30 -8.13 15.55
N THR A 65 -5.09 -7.32 16.25
CA THR A 65 -4.53 -6.47 17.33
C THR A 65 -4.08 -7.34 18.51
N ARG A 66 -3.33 -6.76 19.46
CA ARG A 66 -2.96 -7.45 20.71
C ARG A 66 -4.20 -7.90 21.51
N LYS A 67 -5.32 -7.19 21.42
CA LYS A 67 -6.55 -7.51 22.16
C LYS A 67 -7.29 -8.72 21.57
N GLY A 68 -7.15 -8.94 20.26
CA GLY A 68 -7.79 -10.05 19.56
C GLY A 68 -7.14 -11.41 19.73
N ILE A 69 -5.95 -11.46 20.36
CA ILE A 69 -5.15 -12.67 20.48
C ILE A 69 -4.73 -12.94 21.92
N LYS A 70 -4.72 -14.21 22.29
CA LYS A 70 -4.15 -14.73 23.53
C LYS A 70 -2.94 -15.58 23.19
N GLU A 71 -1.83 -15.38 23.90
CA GLU A 71 -0.66 -16.23 23.75
C GLU A 71 -0.93 -17.61 24.35
N ILE A 72 -0.55 -18.65 23.62
CA ILE A 72 -0.76 -20.06 23.99
C ILE A 72 0.55 -20.84 23.87
N THR A 73 0.59 -21.98 24.55
CA THR A 73 1.68 -22.95 24.45
C THR A 73 1.69 -23.66 23.09
N TYR A 74 2.81 -24.30 22.78
CA TYR A 74 2.92 -25.10 21.56
C TYR A 74 1.98 -26.31 21.58
N GLU A 75 1.73 -26.92 22.74
CA GLU A 75 0.80 -28.04 22.90
C GLU A 75 -0.64 -27.61 22.64
N GLU A 76 -1.07 -26.48 23.18
CA GLU A 76 -2.38 -25.88 22.89
C GLU A 76 -2.52 -25.54 21.40
N TYR A 77 -1.45 -25.05 20.77
CA TYR A 77 -1.43 -24.80 19.33
C TYR A 77 -1.66 -26.09 18.54
N LEU A 78 -0.90 -27.17 18.80
CA LEU A 78 -1.08 -28.45 18.11
C LEU A 78 -2.49 -29.03 18.31
N ALA A 79 -3.01 -28.99 19.54
CA ALA A 79 -4.35 -29.48 19.85
C ALA A 79 -5.45 -28.67 19.14
N GLY A 80 -5.25 -27.35 19.01
CA GLY A 80 -6.20 -26.44 18.39
C GLY A 80 -6.16 -26.39 16.85
N GLN A 81 -5.17 -26.99 16.18
CA GLN A 81 -5.06 -26.94 14.72
C GLN A 81 -6.29 -27.50 14.00
N THR A 82 -6.95 -28.49 14.60
CA THR A 82 -8.20 -29.09 14.08
C THR A 82 -9.36 -28.10 14.05
N ASN A 83 -9.31 -27.02 14.83
CA ASN A 83 -10.31 -25.95 14.83
C ASN A 83 -10.12 -24.95 13.68
N ASN A 84 -9.01 -24.99 12.95
CA ASN A 84 -8.72 -24.09 11.84
C ASN A 84 -9.46 -24.48 10.55
N VAL A 85 -10.78 -24.66 10.64
CA VAL A 85 -11.60 -25.15 9.54
C VAL A 85 -12.04 -24.01 8.61
N CYS A 86 -11.80 -24.19 7.31
CA CYS A 86 -12.16 -23.25 6.24
C CYS A 86 -13.57 -23.54 5.70
N ASN A 87 -14.60 -23.15 6.45
CA ASN A 87 -15.99 -23.51 6.16
C ASN A 87 -16.78 -22.41 5.43
N GLY A 88 -16.11 -21.42 4.86
CA GLY A 88 -16.73 -20.26 4.24
C GLY A 88 -17.25 -19.21 5.23
N LEU A 89 -17.70 -18.10 4.66
CA LEU A 89 -18.42 -17.03 5.35
C LEU A 89 -19.83 -17.52 5.71
N ASP A 90 -20.24 -17.33 6.97
CA ASP A 90 -21.65 -17.48 7.34
C ASP A 90 -22.50 -16.40 6.65
N GLU A 91 -23.75 -16.72 6.30
CA GLU A 91 -24.70 -15.84 5.59
C GLU A 91 -24.84 -14.44 6.22
N ARG A 92 -24.75 -14.34 7.55
CA ARG A 92 -24.75 -13.08 8.28
C ARG A 92 -23.51 -12.25 7.98
N GLN A 93 -22.33 -12.87 7.95
CA GLN A 93 -21.08 -12.17 7.64
C GLN A 93 -21.01 -11.76 6.16
N LYS A 94 -21.54 -12.57 5.25
CA LYS A 94 -21.68 -12.17 3.82
C LYS A 94 -22.52 -10.91 3.69
N ARG A 95 -23.67 -10.82 4.37
CA ARG A 95 -24.52 -9.62 4.33
C ARG A 95 -23.81 -8.37 4.86
N ILE A 96 -23.09 -8.49 5.99
CA ILE A 96 -22.34 -7.36 6.55
C ILE A 96 -21.24 -6.90 5.58
N ASN A 97 -20.49 -7.83 5.00
CA ASN A 97 -19.44 -7.50 4.04
C ASN A 97 -20.02 -6.82 2.79
N ASN A 98 -21.13 -7.33 2.26
CA ASN A 98 -21.80 -6.72 1.10
C ASN A 98 -22.30 -5.31 1.42
N LEU A 99 -22.90 -5.08 2.59
CA LEU A 99 -23.35 -3.74 2.99
C LEU A 99 -22.18 -2.74 3.10
N VAL A 100 -21.03 -3.19 3.60
CA VAL A 100 -19.83 -2.35 3.69
C VAL A 100 -19.23 -2.08 2.30
N ASP A 101 -19.19 -3.11 1.45
CA ASP A 101 -18.66 -2.98 0.08
C ASP A 101 -19.58 -2.07 -0.78
N ASP A 102 -20.91 -2.18 -0.62
CA ASP A 102 -21.90 -1.30 -1.25
C ASP A 102 -21.79 0.15 -0.74
N PHE A 103 -21.59 0.35 0.56
CA PHE A 103 -21.36 1.68 1.15
C PHE A 103 -20.08 2.33 0.62
N ASN A 104 -18.98 1.57 0.50
CA ASN A 104 -17.72 2.07 -0.04
C ASN A 104 -17.86 2.42 -1.53
N ALA A 105 -18.58 1.60 -2.31
CA ALA A 105 -18.87 1.87 -3.71
C ALA A 105 -19.73 3.12 -3.91
N GLN A 106 -20.68 3.39 -3.01
CA GLN A 106 -21.56 4.56 -3.07
C GLN A 106 -20.88 5.87 -2.63
N THR A 107 -19.96 5.79 -1.67
CA THR A 107 -19.28 6.98 -1.09
C THR A 107 -17.95 7.31 -1.75
N GLY A 108 -17.38 6.38 -2.53
CA GLY A 108 -16.01 6.50 -3.05
C GLY A 108 -14.93 6.38 -1.98
N TYR A 109 -15.31 6.06 -0.74
CA TYR A 109 -14.41 5.94 0.40
C TYR A 109 -13.94 4.49 0.53
N ASP A 110 -12.83 4.13 -0.12
CA ASP A 110 -12.20 2.83 0.13
C ASP A 110 -11.32 2.94 1.37
N TRP A 111 -11.62 2.14 2.40
CA TRP A 111 -10.78 1.99 3.59
C TRP A 111 -9.40 1.41 3.28
N GLN A 112 -9.15 1.04 2.02
CA GLN A 112 -7.89 0.54 1.47
C GLN A 112 -6.98 1.63 0.92
N HIS A 113 -7.44 2.89 0.83
CA HIS A 113 -6.62 3.98 0.30
C HIS A 113 -5.81 4.70 1.38
N LEU A 114 -4.59 5.09 1.02
CA LEU A 114 -3.85 6.09 1.78
C LEU A 114 -4.69 7.38 1.91
N PRO A 115 -4.50 8.18 2.98
CA PRO A 115 -5.14 9.49 3.06
C PRO A 115 -4.79 10.32 1.83
N ASP A 116 -5.66 11.28 1.50
CA ASP A 116 -5.38 12.21 0.41
C ASP A 116 -4.24 13.15 0.79
N MET A 117 -3.09 12.97 0.12
CA MET A 117 -1.87 13.74 0.29
C MET A 117 -1.63 14.73 -0.86
N ARG A 118 -2.56 14.83 -1.82
CA ARG A 118 -2.38 15.64 -3.04
C ARG A 118 -2.05 17.09 -2.76
N MET A 119 -2.60 17.68 -1.70
CA MET A 119 -2.28 19.05 -1.30
C MET A 119 -0.79 19.23 -0.95
N TYR A 120 -0.19 18.27 -0.24
CA TYR A 120 1.24 18.30 0.10
C TYR A 120 2.08 18.06 -1.14
N PHE A 121 1.75 17.01 -1.93
CA PHE A 121 2.44 16.72 -3.18
C PHE A 121 2.42 17.89 -4.16
N LYS A 122 1.33 18.66 -4.22
CA LYS A 122 1.22 19.84 -5.07
C LYS A 122 2.29 20.89 -4.74
N GLN A 123 2.60 21.11 -3.47
CA GLN A 123 3.64 22.06 -3.08
C GLN A 123 5.03 21.59 -3.55
N ASP A 124 5.34 20.32 -3.33
CA ASP A 124 6.62 19.73 -3.72
C ASP A 124 6.79 19.67 -5.24
N VAL A 125 5.73 19.32 -5.97
CA VAL A 125 5.73 19.32 -7.45
C VAL A 125 5.98 20.73 -7.99
N ILE A 126 5.35 21.77 -7.43
CA ILE A 126 5.61 23.15 -7.84
C ILE A 126 7.09 23.51 -7.62
N GLN A 127 7.68 23.14 -6.48
CA GLN A 127 9.10 23.40 -6.20
C GLN A 127 10.01 22.66 -7.18
N ASN A 128 9.73 21.37 -7.43
CA ASN A 128 10.50 20.55 -8.37
C ASN A 128 10.45 21.11 -9.79
N ILE A 129 9.27 21.56 -10.24
CA ILE A 129 9.11 22.17 -11.56
C ILE A 129 9.78 23.53 -11.65
N THR A 130 9.72 24.34 -10.58
CA THR A 130 10.43 25.62 -10.51
C THR A 130 11.94 25.42 -10.69
N LYS A 131 12.51 24.42 -10.00
CA LYS A 131 13.92 24.06 -10.18
C LYS A 131 14.21 23.53 -11.58
N LEU A 132 13.37 22.61 -12.09
CA LEU A 132 13.54 21.99 -13.40
C LEU A 132 13.52 23.01 -14.56
N THR A 133 12.69 24.05 -14.42
CA THR A 133 12.53 25.13 -15.40
C THR A 133 13.44 26.33 -15.15
N CYS A 134 14.27 26.29 -14.11
CA CYS A 134 15.12 27.41 -13.69
C CYS A 134 14.32 28.71 -13.47
N ASP A 135 13.38 28.68 -12.54
CA ASP A 135 12.43 29.78 -12.28
C ASP A 135 11.62 30.15 -13.53
N PHE A 136 11.13 29.14 -14.25
CA PHE A 136 10.35 29.29 -15.48
C PHE A 136 11.08 30.01 -16.64
N LYS A 137 12.41 30.16 -16.55
CA LYS A 137 13.24 30.72 -17.63
C LYS A 137 13.46 29.73 -18.78
N ARG A 138 13.24 28.43 -18.55
CA ARG A 138 13.41 27.36 -19.53
C ARG A 138 12.13 26.61 -19.79
N ASN A 139 11.90 26.32 -21.07
CA ASN A 139 10.84 25.41 -21.49
C ASN A 139 11.20 23.98 -21.08
N ILE A 140 10.17 23.24 -20.67
CA ILE A 140 10.22 21.79 -20.47
C ILE A 140 9.15 21.15 -21.35
N PHE A 141 9.35 19.91 -21.75
CA PHE A 141 8.44 19.18 -22.61
C PHE A 141 7.76 18.04 -21.86
N LEU A 142 6.76 17.43 -22.48
CA LEU A 142 6.02 16.31 -21.88
C LEU A 142 6.93 15.18 -21.34
N PRO A 143 8.01 14.75 -22.03
CA PRO A 143 8.92 13.75 -21.46
C PRO A 143 9.61 14.18 -20.17
N ASP A 144 9.89 15.47 -20.00
CA ASP A 144 10.48 16.02 -18.77
C ASP A 144 9.46 15.97 -17.62
N LEU A 145 8.19 16.30 -17.91
CA LEU A 145 7.07 16.20 -16.96
C LEU A 145 6.83 14.74 -16.54
N GLU A 146 6.77 13.81 -17.51
CA GLU A 146 6.63 12.37 -17.24
C GLU A 146 7.79 11.85 -16.39
N LYS A 147 9.02 12.23 -16.72
CA LYS A 147 10.20 11.84 -15.93
C LYS A 147 10.13 12.40 -14.51
N SER A 148 9.76 13.67 -14.35
CA SER A 148 9.63 14.31 -13.04
C SER A 148 8.55 13.65 -12.19
N ALA A 149 7.38 13.32 -12.79
CA ALA A 149 6.30 12.61 -12.13
C ALA A 149 6.71 11.21 -11.67
N VAL A 150 7.41 10.45 -12.53
CA VAL A 150 7.92 9.12 -12.18
C VAL A 150 8.92 9.21 -11.04
N ILE A 151 9.93 10.09 -11.14
CA ILE A 151 10.96 10.21 -10.10
C ILE A 151 10.33 10.59 -8.77
N TYR A 152 9.46 11.59 -8.76
CA TYR A 152 8.82 12.06 -7.53
C TYR A 152 7.89 11.00 -6.91
N ALA A 153 7.10 10.29 -7.71
CA ALA A 153 6.24 9.22 -7.20
C ALA A 153 7.05 8.04 -6.64
N VAL A 154 8.15 7.66 -7.30
CA VAL A 154 9.05 6.61 -6.80
C VAL A 154 9.69 7.06 -5.49
N ASP A 155 10.17 8.30 -5.41
CA ASP A 155 10.75 8.88 -4.20
C ASP A 155 9.78 8.83 -3.01
N MET A 156 8.53 9.25 -3.20
CA MET A 156 7.48 9.14 -2.19
C MET A 156 7.17 7.69 -1.78
N CYS A 157 7.20 6.76 -2.74
CA CYS A 157 7.08 5.33 -2.44
C CYS A 157 8.25 4.86 -1.55
N LEU A 158 9.49 5.21 -1.90
CA LEU A 158 10.67 4.81 -1.14
C LEU A 158 10.69 5.44 0.26
N GLU A 159 10.30 6.70 0.38
CA GLU A 159 10.18 7.39 1.66
C GLU A 159 9.12 6.72 2.54
N TYR A 160 7.96 6.39 1.99
CA TYR A 160 6.92 5.64 2.71
C TYR A 160 7.43 4.25 3.15
N ARG A 161 8.17 3.54 2.29
CA ARG A 161 8.82 2.26 2.61
C ARG A 161 9.77 2.42 3.79
N HIS A 162 10.61 3.46 3.77
CA HIS A 162 11.59 3.74 4.82
C HIS A 162 10.91 4.07 6.16
N LYS A 163 9.93 4.99 6.15
CA LYS A 163 9.19 5.40 7.36
C LYS A 163 8.33 4.28 7.95
N SER A 164 7.72 3.47 7.09
CA SER A 164 6.86 2.36 7.55
C SER A 164 7.65 1.15 8.03
N GLY A 165 8.91 0.98 7.58
CA GLY A 165 9.72 -0.21 7.82
C GLY A 165 9.16 -1.48 7.16
N ARG A 166 8.29 -1.33 6.14
CA ARG A 166 7.58 -2.43 5.49
C ARG A 166 7.85 -2.41 3.99
N ASN A 167 7.85 -3.59 3.37
CA ASN A 167 7.76 -3.70 1.91
C ASN A 167 6.46 -3.05 1.43
N LEU A 168 6.53 -2.34 0.30
CA LEU A 168 5.37 -1.66 -0.27
C LEU A 168 4.43 -2.68 -0.90
N ALA A 169 3.16 -2.60 -0.52
CA ALA A 169 2.12 -3.31 -1.25
C ALA A 169 1.89 -2.63 -2.61
N PRO A 170 1.65 -3.38 -3.69
CA PRO A 170 1.24 -2.85 -4.99
C PRO A 170 0.13 -1.79 -4.94
N ILE A 171 -0.86 -1.93 -4.06
CA ILE A 171 -1.90 -0.91 -3.90
C ILE A 171 -1.36 0.40 -3.33
N THR A 172 -0.41 0.34 -2.39
CA THR A 172 0.23 1.53 -1.81
C THR A 172 1.03 2.27 -2.87
N ILE A 173 1.76 1.53 -3.71
CA ILE A 173 2.44 2.10 -4.87
C ILE A 173 1.43 2.75 -5.81
N LYS A 174 0.32 2.06 -6.09
CA LYS A 174 -0.75 2.57 -6.96
C LYS A 174 -1.39 3.85 -6.40
N ASP A 175 -1.66 3.91 -5.11
CA ASP A 175 -2.28 5.07 -4.45
C ASP A 175 -1.38 6.29 -4.48
N ILE A 176 -0.12 6.14 -4.06
CA ILE A 176 0.88 7.23 -4.11
C ILE A 176 1.03 7.72 -5.54
N SER A 177 1.21 6.80 -6.49
CA SER A 177 1.37 7.11 -7.91
C SER A 177 0.14 7.81 -8.49
N ASN A 178 -1.07 7.38 -8.13
CA ASN A 178 -2.32 8.02 -8.55
C ASN A 178 -2.37 9.46 -8.06
N GLN A 179 -2.17 9.65 -6.75
CA GLN A 179 -2.25 10.97 -6.14
C GLN A 179 -1.19 11.93 -6.72
N VAL A 180 0.05 11.46 -6.92
CA VAL A 180 1.09 12.27 -7.59
C VAL A 180 0.72 12.58 -9.03
N CYS A 181 0.31 11.59 -9.83
CA CYS A 181 -0.06 11.83 -11.23
C CYS A 181 -1.29 12.74 -11.37
N ASP A 182 -2.25 12.66 -10.45
CA ASP A 182 -3.42 13.55 -10.41
C ASP A 182 -2.99 15.01 -10.21
N VAL A 183 -2.00 15.25 -9.35
CA VAL A 183 -1.42 16.60 -9.17
C VAL A 183 -0.77 17.10 -10.46
N TYR A 184 -0.04 16.25 -11.20
CA TYR A 184 0.52 16.62 -12.50
C TYR A 184 -0.58 16.90 -13.54
N MET A 185 -1.63 16.08 -13.59
CA MET A 185 -2.78 16.31 -14.47
C MET A 185 -3.50 17.62 -14.13
N GLU A 186 -3.63 17.97 -12.86
CA GLU A 186 -4.23 19.22 -12.40
C GLU A 186 -3.37 20.43 -12.80
N LEU A 187 -2.06 20.38 -12.53
CA LEU A 187 -1.13 21.50 -12.79
C LEU A 187 -0.85 21.72 -14.28
N PHE A 188 -0.77 20.65 -15.06
CA PHE A 188 -0.41 20.66 -16.49
C PHE A 188 -1.57 20.18 -17.36
N ASN A 189 -2.78 20.63 -17.01
CA ASN A 189 -3.99 20.28 -17.74
C ASN A 189 -3.85 20.59 -19.23
N GLY A 190 -4.25 19.64 -20.07
CA GLY A 190 -4.11 19.70 -21.53
C GLY A 190 -2.76 19.24 -22.07
N GLN A 191 -1.74 19.06 -21.24
CA GLN A 191 -0.43 18.52 -21.62
C GLN A 191 -0.18 17.14 -21.00
N PHE A 192 -0.36 17.03 -19.67
CA PHE A 192 -0.21 15.77 -18.95
C PHE A 192 -1.57 15.06 -18.88
N LEU A 193 -1.82 14.18 -19.84
CA LEU A 193 -3.11 13.50 -20.01
C LEU A 193 -3.13 12.12 -19.34
N GLN A 194 -4.29 11.46 -19.36
CA GLN A 194 -4.45 10.10 -18.83
C GLN A 194 -3.45 9.11 -19.45
N SER A 195 -3.10 9.26 -20.74
CA SER A 195 -2.08 8.44 -21.40
C SER A 195 -0.68 8.60 -20.77
N SER A 196 -0.30 9.82 -20.36
CA SER A 196 0.94 10.07 -19.64
C SER A 196 0.90 9.49 -18.24
N LYS A 197 -0.24 9.58 -17.54
CA LYS A 197 -0.46 8.91 -16.25
C LYS A 197 -0.29 7.39 -16.37
N ASP A 198 -0.92 6.76 -17.35
CA ASP A 198 -0.82 5.31 -17.58
C ASP A 198 0.63 4.87 -17.89
N LYS A 199 1.35 5.66 -18.69
CA LYS A 199 2.77 5.43 -18.97
C LYS A 199 3.63 5.58 -17.71
N CYS A 200 3.38 6.61 -16.91
CA CYS A 200 4.11 6.83 -15.65
C CYS A 200 3.87 5.67 -14.68
N PHE A 201 2.65 5.15 -14.59
CA PHE A 201 2.33 4.01 -13.73
C PHE A 201 3.19 2.78 -13.97
N GLN A 202 3.37 2.42 -15.24
CA GLN A 202 4.20 1.29 -15.61
C GLN A 202 5.65 1.53 -15.16
N LEU A 203 6.19 2.72 -15.46
CA LEU A 203 7.55 3.09 -15.12
C LEU A 203 7.78 3.16 -13.61
N ILE A 204 6.82 3.68 -12.83
CA ILE A 204 6.91 3.75 -11.37
C ILE A 204 6.92 2.34 -10.77
N SER A 205 5.99 1.48 -11.21
CA SER A 205 5.90 0.10 -10.72
C SER A 205 7.20 -0.67 -10.96
N ASP A 206 7.82 -0.48 -12.12
CA ASP A 206 9.09 -1.11 -12.46
C ASP A 206 10.27 -0.48 -11.68
N MET A 207 10.29 0.84 -11.51
CA MET A 207 11.41 1.55 -10.88
C MET A 207 11.47 1.34 -9.36
N VAL A 208 10.33 1.32 -8.66
CA VAL A 208 10.27 1.08 -7.19
C VAL A 208 10.92 -0.25 -6.79
N MET A 209 10.87 -1.24 -7.68
CA MET A 209 11.44 -2.58 -7.44
C MET A 209 12.93 -2.67 -7.74
N LYS A 210 13.56 -1.63 -8.33
CA LYS A 210 14.99 -1.65 -8.63
C LYS A 210 15.82 -1.46 -7.36
N PRO A 211 16.90 -2.25 -7.17
CA PRO A 211 17.77 -2.10 -6.00
C PRO A 211 18.47 -0.74 -5.95
N ASN A 212 18.75 -0.14 -7.11
CA ASN A 212 19.40 1.17 -7.25
C ASN A 212 18.40 2.32 -7.47
N ALA A 213 17.11 2.14 -7.16
CA ALA A 213 16.09 3.17 -7.38
C ALA A 213 16.44 4.51 -6.67
N GLN A 214 16.96 4.43 -5.43
CA GLN A 214 17.36 5.61 -4.67
C GLN A 214 18.52 6.37 -5.33
N GLU A 215 19.49 5.66 -5.90
CA GLU A 215 20.63 6.27 -6.60
C GLU A 215 20.15 7.03 -7.84
N ILE A 216 19.25 6.44 -8.62
CA ILE A 216 18.65 7.07 -9.81
C ILE A 216 17.91 8.35 -9.44
N ILE A 217 17.15 8.34 -8.33
CA ILE A 217 16.44 9.52 -7.82
C ILE A 217 17.43 10.61 -7.42
N ASN A 218 18.44 10.25 -6.64
CA ASN A 218 19.44 11.20 -6.15
C ASN A 218 20.22 11.85 -7.31
N GLU A 219 20.63 11.06 -8.31
CA GLU A 219 21.30 11.56 -9.51
C GLU A 219 20.41 12.53 -10.30
N TYR A 220 19.11 12.23 -10.42
CA TYR A 220 18.16 13.13 -11.09
C TYR A 220 18.07 14.49 -10.38
N TYR A 221 17.82 14.49 -9.07
CA TYR A 221 17.72 15.74 -8.32
C TYR A 221 19.03 16.51 -8.32
N GLN A 222 20.18 15.82 -8.21
CA GLN A 222 21.49 16.46 -8.29
C GLN A 222 21.70 17.16 -9.64
N GLN A 223 21.31 16.53 -10.76
CA GLN A 223 21.39 17.16 -12.08
C GLN A 223 20.48 18.38 -12.20
N VAL A 224 19.28 18.32 -11.64
CA VAL A 224 18.33 19.44 -11.61
C VAL A 224 18.88 20.58 -10.76
N ASP A 225 19.40 20.30 -9.56
CA ASP A 225 19.95 21.29 -8.65
C ASP A 225 21.23 21.94 -9.22
N ILE A 226 22.13 21.16 -9.83
CA ILE A 226 23.29 21.72 -10.54
C ILE A 226 22.81 22.68 -11.64
N ARG A 227 21.78 22.31 -12.41
CA ARG A 227 21.28 23.19 -13.45
C ARG A 227 20.67 24.48 -12.87
N TYR A 228 19.88 24.35 -11.81
CA TYR A 228 19.21 25.45 -11.14
C TYR A 228 20.21 26.46 -10.57
N ASN A 229 21.24 25.98 -9.86
CA ASN A 229 22.24 26.82 -9.20
C ASN A 229 23.14 27.62 -10.16
N TRP A 230 23.16 27.26 -11.45
CA TRP A 230 23.96 27.91 -12.49
C TRP A 230 23.11 28.71 -13.50
N SER A 231 21.83 28.96 -13.21
CA SER A 231 20.85 29.67 -14.07
C SER A 231 20.41 31.03 -13.49
#